data_AF-A0A6V8F1H2-F1
#
_entry.id   AF-A0A6V8F1H2-F1
#
_cell.length_a   1.000
_cell.length_b   1.000
_cell.length_c   1.000
_cell.angle_alpha   90.00
_cell.angle_beta   90.00
_cell.angle_gamma   90.00
#
_symmetry.space_group_name_H-M   'P 1'
#
loop_
_entity.id
_entity.type
_entity.pdbx_description
1 polymer ?
#
loop_
_entity_poly.entity_id
_entity_poly.type
_entity_poly.pdbx_seq_one_letter_code
_entity_poly.pdbx_strand_id
1 'polypeptide(L)'
;MPKKTTLQPNTPEEKNIGQREIKILNVLCNTSLLLMAAMTEAFSEMFTDLSKEMVTALTASLGTAENSVKDSTRNIDVLQKKLPQHLRKELITMKKEFTTQLKEKRDEIGLLLADPRFDRGITIVERTPLNLPKLTQDLDERSLLGYLALLQASDPRFTTMIQELFEWMKTLPQPEIKK
;
A
#
# COMPACT_ATOMS: atom_id res chain seq x y z
N MET A 1 15.40 16.64 36.95
CA MET A 1 14.69 15.83 35.92
C MET A 1 14.76 16.60 34.60
N PRO A 2 15.32 16.06 33.51
CA PRO A 2 15.28 16.75 32.24
C PRO A 2 13.88 16.59 31.63
N LYS A 3 13.27 17.71 31.24
CA LYS A 3 12.00 17.76 30.52
C LYS A 3 12.19 17.04 29.18
N LYS A 4 11.37 16.01 28.91
CA LYS A 4 11.17 15.47 27.56
C LYS A 4 10.62 16.61 26.69
N THR A 5 11.47 17.19 25.85
CA THR A 5 11.05 18.13 24.82
C THR A 5 10.34 17.32 23.73
N THR A 6 9.01 17.27 23.81
CA THR A 6 8.18 16.84 22.69
C THR A 6 8.40 17.85 21.56
N LEU A 7 9.17 17.47 20.53
CA LEU A 7 9.32 18.23 19.30
C LEU A 7 7.96 18.27 18.58
N GLN A 8 7.16 19.30 18.89
CA GLN A 8 6.09 19.70 17.99
C GLN A 8 6.71 20.46 16.82
N PRO A 9 6.41 20.11 15.55
CA PRO A 9 6.95 20.81 14.40
C PRO A 9 6.38 22.23 14.33
N ASN A 10 7.26 23.23 14.46
CA ASN A 10 6.89 24.64 14.63
C ASN A 10 7.02 25.46 13.34
N THR A 11 7.54 24.89 12.25
CA THR A 11 7.70 25.59 10.96
C THR A 11 6.86 24.95 9.82
N PRO A 12 6.44 25.73 8.80
CA PRO A 12 5.73 25.20 7.63
C PRO A 12 6.52 24.13 6.86
N GLU A 13 7.85 24.25 6.83
CA GLU A 13 8.75 23.29 6.20
C GLU A 13 8.77 21.95 6.97
N GLU A 14 8.86 21.98 8.31
CA GLU A 14 8.76 20.77 9.14
C GLU A 14 7.38 20.09 9.03
N LYS A 15 6.30 20.88 8.90
CA LYS A 15 4.95 20.34 8.64
C LYS A 15 4.88 19.66 7.27
N ASN A 16 5.51 20.23 6.25
CA ASN A 16 5.54 19.67 4.90
C ASN A 16 6.39 18.38 4.84
N ILE A 17 7.55 18.37 5.47
CA ILE A 17 8.41 17.17 5.62
C ILE A 17 7.63 16.06 6.35
N GLY A 18 6.97 16.39 7.46
CA GLY A 18 6.14 15.43 8.19
C GLY A 18 4.99 14.87 7.34
N GLN A 19 4.34 15.70 6.50
CA GLN A 19 3.30 15.23 5.58
C GLN A 19 3.86 14.34 4.46
N ARG A 20 5.03 14.67 3.91
CA ARG A 20 5.72 13.86 2.90
C ARG A 20 6.07 12.49 3.45
N GLU A 21 6.69 12.43 4.62
CA GLU A 21 7.03 11.16 5.30
C GLU A 21 5.79 10.31 5.54
N ILE A 22 4.70 10.90 6.04
CA ILE A 22 3.44 10.19 6.26
C ILE A 22 2.93 9.59 4.94
N LYS A 23 2.96 10.34 3.84
CA LYS A 23 2.56 9.81 2.53
C LYS A 23 3.44 8.65 2.09
N ILE A 24 4.77 8.74 2.25
CA ILE A 24 5.70 7.67 1.91
C ILE A 24 5.38 6.40 2.72
N LEU A 25 5.23 6.54 4.04
CA LEU A 25 4.93 5.44 4.94
C LEU A 25 3.59 4.79 4.60
N ASN A 26 2.57 5.60 4.27
CA ASN A 26 1.28 5.08 3.83
C ASN A 26 1.40 4.31 2.51
N VAL A 27 2.14 4.80 1.51
CA VAL A 27 2.33 4.07 0.25
C VAL A 27 3.01 2.73 0.50
N LEU A 28 4.09 2.71 1.28
CA LEU A 28 4.82 1.48 1.63
C LEU A 28 3.93 0.50 2.40
N CYS A 29 3.22 0.99 3.42
CA CYS A 29 2.33 0.20 4.27
C CYS A 29 1.17 -0.39 3.47
N ASN A 30 0.40 0.45 2.78
CA ASN A 30 -0.79 0.02 2.06
C ASN A 30 -0.42 -0.93 0.90
N THR A 31 0.67 -0.66 0.17
CA THR A 31 1.13 -1.55 -0.91
C THR A 31 1.57 -2.91 -0.36
N SER A 32 2.39 -2.92 0.70
CA SER A 32 2.86 -4.17 1.33
C SER A 32 1.70 -4.98 1.90
N LEU A 33 0.74 -4.32 2.55
CA LEU A 33 -0.46 -4.96 3.10
C LEU A 33 -1.30 -5.62 2.01
N LEU A 34 -1.52 -4.94 0.87
CA LEU A 34 -2.29 -5.49 -0.25
C LEU A 34 -1.57 -6.69 -0.88
N LEU A 35 -0.24 -6.63 -1.01
CA LEU A 35 0.56 -7.77 -1.49
C LEU A 35 0.52 -8.95 -0.53
N MET A 36 0.70 -8.72 0.78
CA MET A 36 0.57 -9.76 1.80
C MET A 36 -0.82 -10.38 1.77
N ALA A 37 -1.87 -9.56 1.76
CA ALA A 37 -3.25 -10.04 1.66
C ALA A 37 -3.49 -10.83 0.36
N ALA A 38 -2.82 -10.52 -0.76
CA ALA A 38 -2.92 -11.32 -1.97
C ALA A 38 -2.23 -12.70 -1.87
N MET A 39 -1.15 -12.80 -1.09
CA MET A 39 -0.33 -14.00 -0.95
C MET A 39 -0.71 -14.90 0.22
N THR A 40 -1.37 -14.37 1.25
CA THR A 40 -1.76 -15.14 2.44
C THR A 40 -2.85 -16.15 2.08
N GLU A 41 -2.66 -17.41 2.49
CA GLU A 41 -3.63 -18.51 2.27
C GLU A 41 -5.04 -18.14 2.73
N ALA A 42 -5.15 -17.40 3.84
CA ALA A 42 -6.41 -16.90 4.39
C ALA A 42 -7.25 -16.07 3.40
N PHE A 43 -6.60 -15.40 2.45
CA PHE A 43 -7.23 -14.60 1.40
C PHE A 43 -7.12 -15.24 0.01
N SER A 44 -6.36 -16.33 -0.12
CA SER A 44 -6.14 -17.04 -1.39
C SER A 44 -7.45 -17.50 -2.03
N GLU A 45 -8.45 -17.86 -1.22
CA GLU A 45 -9.79 -18.23 -1.69
C GLU A 45 -10.50 -17.09 -2.44
N MET A 46 -10.25 -15.81 -2.13
CA MET A 46 -10.80 -14.69 -2.90
C MET A 46 -10.17 -14.54 -4.28
N PHE A 47 -8.90 -14.94 -4.38
CA PHE A 47 -8.09 -14.86 -5.57
C PHE A 47 -8.02 -16.21 -6.29
N THR A 48 -8.90 -17.16 -5.95
CA THR A 48 -9.04 -18.44 -6.66
C THR A 48 -9.53 -18.24 -8.10
N ASP A 49 -10.38 -17.24 -8.33
CA ASP A 49 -10.83 -16.81 -9.66
C ASP A 49 -9.83 -15.87 -10.34
N LEU A 50 -8.80 -15.41 -9.63
CA LEU A 50 -7.63 -14.85 -10.29
C LEU A 50 -7.01 -16.01 -11.06
N SER A 51 -7.26 -16.05 -12.36
CA SER A 51 -6.84 -17.18 -13.19
C SER A 51 -5.36 -17.47 -12.93
N LYS A 52 -4.93 -18.73 -13.04
CA LYS A 52 -3.49 -19.06 -13.03
C LYS A 52 -2.74 -18.16 -14.00
N GLU A 53 -3.35 -17.76 -15.11
CA GLU A 53 -2.84 -16.78 -16.07
C GLU A 53 -2.73 -15.36 -15.52
N MET A 54 -3.60 -14.90 -14.60
CA MET A 54 -3.53 -13.60 -13.92
C MET A 54 -2.55 -13.58 -12.75
N VAL A 55 -2.46 -14.66 -11.96
CA VAL A 55 -1.37 -14.82 -10.98
C VAL A 55 -0.04 -14.91 -11.73
N THR A 56 -0.01 -15.66 -12.83
CA THR A 56 1.13 -15.71 -13.75
C THR A 56 1.34 -14.39 -14.46
N ALA A 57 0.32 -13.57 -14.76
CA ALA A 57 0.45 -12.26 -15.39
C ALA A 57 0.74 -11.13 -14.39
N LEU A 58 0.45 -11.25 -13.10
CA LEU A 58 1.02 -10.40 -12.04
C LEU A 58 2.50 -10.75 -11.86
N THR A 59 2.84 -12.03 -12.01
CA THR A 59 4.23 -12.52 -12.04
C THR A 59 4.95 -12.16 -13.35
N ALA A 60 4.25 -12.13 -14.48
CA ALA A 60 4.78 -11.90 -15.83
C ALA A 60 4.61 -10.45 -16.29
N SER A 61 3.80 -9.64 -15.59
CA SER A 61 3.72 -8.16 -15.73
C SER A 61 4.98 -7.44 -15.26
N LEU A 62 6.02 -8.19 -14.94
CA LEU A 62 7.38 -7.93 -15.41
C LEU A 62 7.50 -7.80 -16.96
N GLY A 63 6.41 -7.50 -17.70
CA GLY A 63 6.31 -7.55 -19.17
C GLY A 63 4.89 -7.49 -19.74
N THR A 64 4.33 -6.27 -19.85
CA THR A 64 3.23 -5.80 -20.74
C THR A 64 1.78 -6.30 -20.53
N ALA A 65 0.82 -5.35 -20.56
CA ALA A 65 -0.60 -5.53 -20.23
C ALA A 65 -1.56 -4.95 -21.29
N GLU A 66 -2.75 -5.55 -21.45
CA GLU A 66 -3.92 -4.95 -22.13
C GLU A 66 -5.28 -5.28 -21.45
N ASN A 67 -6.11 -4.23 -21.34
CA ASN A 67 -7.59 -4.04 -21.22
C ASN A 67 -8.47 -5.09 -20.49
N SER A 68 -9.33 -4.73 -19.52
CA SER A 68 -10.51 -3.86 -19.65
C SER A 68 -11.08 -3.41 -18.27
N VAL A 69 -11.90 -2.35 -18.24
CA VAL A 69 -12.46 -1.72 -17.02
C VAL A 69 -13.99 -1.77 -17.03
N LYS A 70 -14.60 -2.36 -15.99
CA LYS A 70 -15.91 -1.97 -15.42
C LYS A 70 -16.20 -2.69 -14.08
N ASP A 71 -16.90 -1.99 -13.18
CA ASP A 71 -17.57 -2.48 -11.95
C ASP A 71 -16.77 -2.62 -10.62
N SER A 72 -15.85 -1.71 -10.30
CA SER A 72 -15.18 -1.68 -8.99
C SER A 72 -16.13 -1.48 -7.79
N THR A 73 -17.22 -0.72 -7.93
CA THR A 73 -18.10 -0.35 -6.80
C THR A 73 -19.02 -1.48 -6.34
N ARG A 74 -19.51 -2.32 -7.27
CA ARG A 74 -20.28 -3.54 -6.93
C ARG A 74 -19.42 -4.56 -6.18
N ASN A 75 -18.14 -4.64 -6.54
CA ASN A 75 -17.22 -5.62 -5.96
C ASN A 75 -16.89 -5.34 -4.49
N ILE A 76 -16.96 -4.08 -4.02
CA ILE A 76 -16.70 -3.74 -2.61
C ILE A 76 -17.78 -4.30 -1.68
N ASP A 77 -19.06 -4.08 -2.00
CA ASP A 77 -20.18 -4.57 -1.18
C ASP A 77 -20.27 -6.10 -1.21
N VAL A 78 -19.89 -6.70 -2.35
CA VAL A 78 -19.76 -8.14 -2.50
C VAL A 78 -18.64 -8.67 -1.62
N LEU A 79 -17.46 -8.06 -1.62
CA LEU A 79 -16.36 -8.45 -0.73
C LEU A 79 -16.71 -8.25 0.74
N GLN A 80 -17.35 -7.16 1.12
CA GLN A 80 -17.72 -6.92 2.51
C GLN A 80 -18.70 -7.98 3.06
N LYS A 81 -19.57 -8.53 2.19
CA LYS A 81 -20.51 -9.60 2.52
C LYS A 81 -19.90 -10.99 2.42
N LYS A 82 -19.04 -11.23 1.42
CA LYS A 82 -18.42 -12.54 1.17
C LYS A 82 -17.23 -12.80 2.08
N LEU A 83 -16.49 -11.77 2.48
CA LEU A 83 -15.34 -11.95 3.35
C LEU A 83 -15.79 -12.27 4.78
N PRO A 84 -15.43 -13.45 5.31
CA PRO A 84 -15.63 -13.75 6.71
C PRO A 84 -15.12 -12.61 7.60
N GLN A 85 -15.88 -12.30 8.64
CA GLN A 85 -15.54 -11.20 9.55
C GLN A 85 -14.14 -11.38 10.18
N HIS A 86 -13.69 -12.62 10.38
CA HIS A 86 -12.35 -12.90 10.92
C HIS A 86 -11.24 -12.43 9.98
N LEU A 87 -11.35 -12.66 8.66
CA LEU A 87 -10.38 -12.18 7.69
C LEU A 87 -10.35 -10.64 7.59
N ARG A 88 -11.52 -9.99 7.68
CA ARG A 88 -11.57 -8.52 7.73
C ARG A 88 -10.86 -7.97 8.96
N LYS A 89 -11.06 -8.61 10.12
CA LYS A 89 -10.33 -8.27 11.35
C LYS A 89 -8.83 -8.52 11.21
N GLU A 90 -8.44 -9.60 10.55
CA GLU A 90 -7.02 -9.93 10.31
C GLU A 90 -6.34 -8.88 9.43
N LEU A 91 -7.00 -8.44 8.34
CA LEU A 91 -6.52 -7.35 7.48
C LEU A 91 -6.26 -6.06 8.28
N ILE A 92 -7.21 -5.67 9.13
CA ILE A 92 -7.07 -4.49 9.99
C ILE A 92 -6.00 -4.68 11.07
N THR A 93 -5.85 -5.89 11.59
CA THR A 93 -4.81 -6.22 12.56
C THR A 93 -3.43 -6.11 11.92
N MET A 94 -3.24 -6.69 10.72
CA MET A 94 -2.00 -6.55 9.94
C MET A 94 -1.69 -5.10 9.65
N LYS A 95 -2.67 -4.30 9.22
CA LYS A 95 -2.48 -2.86 9.00
C LYS A 95 -1.98 -2.15 10.26
N LYS A 96 -2.62 -2.41 11.41
CA LYS A 96 -2.26 -1.80 12.69
C LYS A 96 -0.85 -2.18 13.10
N GLU A 97 -0.52 -3.47 13.03
CA GLU A 97 0.80 -3.99 13.38
C GLU A 97 1.89 -3.35 12.50
N PHE A 98 1.70 -3.34 11.18
CA PHE A 98 2.65 -2.76 10.24
C PHE A 98 2.82 -1.25 10.46
N THR A 99 1.71 -0.54 10.73
CA THR A 99 1.73 0.89 11.06
C THR A 99 2.47 1.16 12.36
N THR A 100 2.30 0.32 13.38
CA THR A 100 3.03 0.42 14.66
C THR A 100 4.52 0.22 14.44
N GLN A 101 4.93 -0.85 13.74
CA GLN A 101 6.33 -1.11 13.43
C GLN A 101 6.99 0.02 12.64
N LEU A 102 6.29 0.60 11.66
CA LEU A 102 6.79 1.75 10.90
C LEU A 102 6.92 3.01 11.76
N LYS A 103 6.02 3.22 12.73
CA LYS A 103 6.11 4.35 13.68
C LYS A 103 7.28 4.18 14.64
N GLU A 104 7.47 2.98 15.18
CA GLU A 104 8.57 2.67 16.10
C GLU A 104 9.92 2.82 15.41
N LYS A 105 10.02 2.43 14.14
CA LYS A 105 11.23 2.57 13.33
C LYS A 105 11.36 3.92 12.64
N ARG A 106 10.40 4.84 12.80
CA ARG A 106 10.37 6.12 12.09
C ARG A 106 11.67 6.91 12.27
N ASP A 107 12.14 7.02 13.51
CA ASP A 107 13.34 7.79 13.82
C ASP A 107 14.60 7.12 13.23
N GLU A 108 14.60 5.79 13.12
CA GLU A 108 15.69 5.02 12.51
C GLU A 108 15.72 5.13 10.99
N ILE A 109 14.54 5.18 10.36
CA ILE A 109 14.39 5.30 8.90
C ILE A 109 14.28 6.75 8.44
N GLY A 110 14.24 7.75 9.33
CA GLY A 110 14.02 9.15 8.95
C GLY A 110 15.05 9.68 7.96
N LEU A 111 16.34 9.35 8.17
CA LEU A 111 17.41 9.67 7.22
C LEU A 111 17.23 8.96 5.87
N LEU A 112 16.68 7.75 5.88
CA LEU A 112 16.36 7.00 4.67
C LEU A 112 15.21 7.67 3.92
N LEU A 113 14.14 8.05 4.63
CA LEU A 113 12.96 8.70 4.07
C LEU A 113 13.26 10.07 3.46
N ALA A 114 14.35 10.74 3.87
CA ALA A 114 14.82 11.97 3.25
C ALA A 114 15.30 11.78 1.80
N ASP A 115 15.60 10.54 1.38
CA ASP A 115 16.01 10.25 0.00
C ASP A 115 14.87 10.59 -0.99
N PRO A 116 15.15 11.38 -2.05
CA PRO A 116 14.14 11.79 -3.02
C PRO A 116 13.57 10.62 -3.84
N ARG A 117 14.23 9.46 -3.87
CA ARG A 117 13.69 8.26 -4.53
C ARG A 117 12.34 7.85 -3.95
N PHE A 118 12.06 8.17 -2.69
CA PHE A 118 10.76 7.87 -2.09
C PHE A 118 9.60 8.70 -2.69
N ASP A 119 9.87 9.87 -3.27
CA ASP A 119 8.83 10.71 -3.92
C ASP A 119 8.22 10.07 -5.16
N ARG A 120 8.96 9.17 -5.79
CA ARG A 120 8.47 8.45 -6.97
C ARG A 120 7.26 7.57 -6.63
N GLY A 121 7.24 6.95 -5.46
CA GLY A 121 6.09 6.16 -4.98
C GLY A 121 4.84 7.02 -4.81
N ILE A 122 4.98 8.22 -4.23
CA ILE A 122 3.89 9.19 -4.15
C ILE A 122 3.40 9.55 -5.56
N THR A 123 4.31 9.87 -6.47
CA THR A 123 3.99 10.28 -7.84
C THR A 123 3.19 9.21 -8.59
N ILE A 124 3.58 7.93 -8.47
CA ILE A 124 2.88 6.78 -9.08
C ILE A 124 1.42 6.71 -8.59
N VAL A 125 1.20 6.89 -7.29
CA VAL A 125 -0.15 6.82 -6.70
C VAL A 125 -0.99 8.05 -7.07
N GLU A 126 -0.40 9.24 -7.00
CA GLU A 126 -1.14 10.49 -7.26
C GLU A 126 -1.58 10.59 -8.72
N ARG A 127 -0.75 10.15 -9.67
CA ARG A 127 -1.10 10.18 -11.11
C ARG A 127 -2.14 9.15 -11.54
N THR A 128 -2.34 8.07 -10.78
CA THR A 128 -3.26 6.99 -11.17
C THR A 128 -4.70 7.34 -10.76
N PRO A 129 -5.64 7.48 -11.71
CA PRO A 129 -7.02 7.87 -11.40
C PRO A 129 -7.85 6.64 -10.98
N LEU A 130 -7.97 6.43 -9.67
CA LEU A 130 -8.82 5.41 -9.06
C LEU A 130 -9.96 6.08 -8.28
N ASN A 131 -11.14 5.46 -8.28
CA ASN A 131 -12.30 5.92 -7.50
C ASN A 131 -12.23 5.42 -6.04
N LEU A 132 -11.05 5.53 -5.42
CA LEU A 132 -10.77 5.16 -4.04
C LEU A 132 -9.85 6.21 -3.41
N PRO A 133 -9.85 6.36 -2.08
CA PRO A 133 -8.81 7.13 -1.40
C PRO A 133 -7.42 6.65 -1.79
N LYS A 134 -6.49 7.58 -2.02
CA LYS A 134 -5.15 7.27 -2.53
C LYS A 134 -4.36 6.42 -1.54
N LEU A 135 -3.47 5.54 -2.03
CA LEU A 135 -2.56 4.77 -1.18
C LEU A 135 -1.60 5.64 -0.34
N THR A 136 -1.48 6.95 -0.64
CA THR A 136 -0.77 7.95 0.16
C THR A 136 -1.51 8.35 1.44
N GLN A 137 -2.77 7.95 1.59
CA GLN A 137 -3.63 8.27 2.73
C GLN A 137 -3.72 7.10 3.73
N ASP A 138 -4.24 7.39 4.92
CA ASP A 138 -4.57 6.39 5.91
C ASP A 138 -5.88 5.68 5.53
N LEU A 139 -5.79 4.46 5.00
CA LEU A 139 -6.93 3.75 4.41
C LEU A 139 -7.77 3.02 5.45
N ASP A 140 -9.07 3.25 5.49
CA ASP A 140 -9.98 2.48 6.33
C ASP A 140 -10.25 1.06 5.78
N GLU A 141 -10.97 0.24 6.55
CA GLU A 141 -11.33 -1.13 6.14
C GLU A 141 -12.02 -1.16 4.78
N ARG A 142 -12.98 -0.24 4.55
CA ARG A 142 -13.74 -0.18 3.30
C ARG A 142 -12.83 0.12 2.11
N SER A 143 -11.90 1.05 2.26
CA SER A 143 -10.96 1.42 1.21
C SER A 143 -10.01 0.27 0.89
N LEU A 144 -9.50 -0.42 1.92
CA LEU A 144 -8.66 -1.61 1.73
C LEU A 144 -9.39 -2.73 1.01
N LEU A 145 -10.63 -3.02 1.40
CA LEU A 145 -11.49 -3.98 0.67
C LEU A 145 -11.75 -3.53 -0.77
N GLY A 146 -11.87 -2.22 -1.00
CA GLY A 146 -11.99 -1.65 -2.34
C GLY A 146 -10.78 -1.96 -3.22
N TYR A 147 -9.57 -1.83 -2.68
CA TYR A 147 -8.35 -2.19 -3.39
C TYR A 147 -8.21 -3.70 -3.63
N LEU A 148 -8.62 -4.54 -2.68
CA LEU A 148 -8.69 -5.99 -2.89
C LEU A 148 -9.71 -6.37 -3.97
N ALA A 149 -10.83 -5.66 -4.08
CA ALA A 149 -11.79 -5.81 -5.18
C ALA A 149 -11.17 -5.41 -6.53
N LEU A 150 -10.40 -4.33 -6.59
CA LEU A 150 -9.67 -3.95 -7.80
C LEU A 150 -8.64 -5.02 -8.18
N LEU A 151 -7.96 -5.61 -7.19
CA LEU A 151 -7.02 -6.70 -7.43
C LEU A 151 -7.74 -7.95 -7.95
N GLN A 152 -8.85 -8.35 -7.31
CA GLN A 152 -9.63 -9.52 -7.71
C GLN A 152 -10.21 -9.37 -9.13
N ALA A 153 -10.72 -8.19 -9.46
CA ALA A 153 -11.19 -7.85 -10.80
C ALA A 153 -10.06 -7.58 -11.80
N SER A 154 -8.80 -7.57 -11.32
CA SER A 154 -7.62 -7.20 -12.08
C SER A 154 -7.79 -5.92 -12.89
N ASP A 155 -8.29 -4.86 -12.22
CA ASP A 155 -8.45 -3.56 -12.85
C ASP A 155 -7.10 -3.12 -13.44
N PRO A 156 -7.02 -2.85 -14.76
CA PRO A 156 -5.75 -2.66 -15.45
C PRO A 156 -4.98 -1.43 -14.95
N ARG A 157 -5.68 -0.38 -14.49
CA ARG A 157 -5.03 0.81 -13.93
C ARG A 157 -4.40 0.48 -12.59
N PHE A 158 -5.13 -0.24 -11.75
CA PHE A 158 -4.61 -0.66 -10.45
C PHE A 158 -3.44 -1.64 -10.60
N THR A 159 -3.57 -2.62 -11.49
CA THR A 159 -2.52 -3.60 -11.82
C THR A 159 -1.25 -2.91 -12.32
N THR A 160 -1.37 -1.95 -13.25
CA THR A 160 -0.22 -1.14 -13.73
C THR A 160 0.42 -0.34 -12.59
N MET A 161 -0.39 0.31 -11.76
CA MET A 161 0.12 1.09 -10.62
C MET A 161 0.88 0.21 -9.62
N ILE A 162 0.38 -0.98 -9.30
CA ILE A 162 1.06 -1.92 -8.40
C ILE A 162 2.40 -2.41 -8.97
N GLN A 163 2.47 -2.66 -10.28
CA GLN A 163 3.73 -3.04 -10.94
C GLN A 163 4.77 -1.92 -10.85
N GLU A 164 4.37 -0.69 -11.16
CA GLU A 164 5.26 0.46 -11.05
C GLU A 164 5.73 0.67 -9.61
N LEU A 165 4.85 0.48 -8.62
CA LEU A 165 5.21 0.52 -7.21
C LEU A 165 6.21 -0.58 -6.85
N PHE A 166 6.06 -1.78 -7.39
CA PHE A 166 7.01 -2.87 -7.17
C PHE A 166 8.38 -2.58 -7.75
N GLU A 167 8.45 -2.12 -9.00
CA GLU A 167 9.71 -1.72 -9.62
C GLU A 167 10.35 -0.54 -8.89
N TRP A 168 9.55 0.42 -8.43
CA TRP A 168 10.04 1.50 -7.58
C TRP A 168 10.62 0.99 -6.27
N MET A 169 9.95 0.08 -5.57
CA MET A 169 10.42 -0.47 -4.28
C MET A 169 11.80 -1.14 -4.41
N LYS A 170 12.13 -1.76 -5.55
CA LYS A 170 13.46 -2.32 -5.82
C LYS A 170 14.57 -1.28 -5.92
N THR A 171 14.23 -0.02 -6.21
CA THR A 171 15.19 1.08 -6.37
C THR A 171 15.49 1.83 -5.06
N LEU A 172 14.75 1.51 -3.99
CA LEU A 172 14.87 2.20 -2.71
C LEU A 172 16.23 1.91 -2.06
N PRO A 173 16.80 2.90 -1.36
CA PRO A 173 18.01 2.67 -0.57
C PRO A 173 17.75 1.60 0.48
N GLN A 174 18.72 0.69 0.64
CA GLN A 174 18.70 -0.25 1.75
C GLN A 174 19.31 0.43 2.98
N PRO A 175 18.82 0.12 4.19
CA PRO A 175 19.48 0.54 5.41
C PRO A 175 20.90 -0.03 5.43
N GLU A 176 21.91 0.83 5.58
CA GLU A 176 23.28 0.38 5.82
C GLU A 176 23.30 -0.35 7.16
N ILE A 177 23.32 -1.68 7.13
CA ILE A 177 23.54 -2.49 8.33
C ILE A 177 25.00 -2.29 8.72
N LYS A 178 25.26 -1.30 9.59
CA LYS A 178 26.55 -1.19 10.26
C LYS A 178 26.72 -2.45 11.10
N LYS A 179 27.55 -3.38 10.61
CA LYS A 179 28.04 -4.54 11.37
C LYS A 179 28.92 -4.09 12.52
#